data_AF-A0A815VJ70-F1
#
_entry.id   AF-A0A815VJ70-F1
#
_cell.length_a   1.000
_cell.length_b   1.000
_cell.length_c   1.000
_cell.angle_alpha   90.00
_cell.angle_beta   90.00
_cell.angle_gamma   90.00
#
_symmetry.space_group_name_H-M   'P 1'
#
loop_
_entity.id
_entity.type
_entity.pdbx_description
1 polymer ?
#
loop_
_entity_poly.entity_id
_entity_poly.type
_entity_poly.pdbx_seq_one_letter_code
_entity_poly.pdbx_strand_id
1 'polypeptide(L)'
;MEQPLQDAFNFSALNPNRSSPSETIESLINRLMIESWLPNISFSSYYNACAPLSCTFQYNDRNNIFVVIATIIGLFGGLSLGYKLLILISLRLIEKFIDGISYQAFIQMIKHLFRFSDEKQIIDRMHFILLLTSLCTFYMLSAFIPQSLTKEYHVTSLSMYENLVKQFPDSSLQCSCSQISIKYESFFNIKPRFHEICSSDFVSPEWIEYYYSDGNLSSQYAFDDFRYSASFQFQGLALLCQLSKKIVDDEISQLITRYFIDAQLLSLHLLNERIQTFINDFQLTMPNLFLSTLLLIRETTGTNMIMNTISTNWKFSTADFPGLGWAAHTVPIVYGNCSCSISSKCVIPSQNMLAGCYPLEALLQLTLQCFYDQQCIDSTETFKAMNILSINSSRFNINTTLETIINQLTIEEYLTNISYEKYFNQCAPTSCFDSYVDRNNFIQGITSLVGLYGGLIIICRVIVVIIIKLIRSPSRQIIPIIN
;
A
#
# COMPACT_ATOMS: atom_id res chain seq x y z
N MET A 1 -51.87 -35.22 39.37
CA MET A 1 -50.89 -35.02 40.46
C MET A 1 -49.55 -34.92 39.78
N GLU A 2 -49.28 -33.77 39.15
CA GLU A 2 -48.05 -33.50 38.39
C GLU A 2 -47.14 -32.69 39.30
N GLN A 3 -45.94 -33.21 39.58
CA GLN A 3 -44.88 -32.45 40.23
C GLN A 3 -44.29 -31.46 39.21
N PRO A 4 -44.16 -30.17 39.54
CA PRO A 4 -43.43 -29.26 38.68
C PRO A 4 -41.94 -29.59 38.73
N LEU A 5 -41.33 -29.75 37.55
CA LEU A 5 -39.87 -29.81 37.39
C LEU A 5 -39.26 -28.54 38.01
N GLN A 6 -38.52 -28.71 39.09
CA GLN A 6 -37.77 -27.66 39.75
C GLN A 6 -36.30 -27.76 39.32
N ASP A 7 -36.06 -27.69 38.01
CA ASP A 7 -34.72 -27.46 37.49
C ASP A 7 -34.42 -25.97 37.70
N ALA A 8 -33.76 -25.68 38.82
CA ALA A 8 -33.25 -24.35 39.09
C ALA A 8 -32.21 -24.00 38.02
N PHE A 9 -32.56 -23.09 37.10
CA PHE A 9 -31.61 -22.52 36.15
C PHE A 9 -30.48 -21.85 36.93
N ASN A 10 -29.28 -22.40 36.80
CA ASN A 10 -28.08 -21.85 37.43
C ASN A 10 -27.61 -20.64 36.61
N PHE A 11 -28.14 -19.47 36.93
CA PHE A 11 -27.74 -18.21 36.31
C PHE A 11 -26.38 -17.77 36.86
N SER A 12 -25.33 -17.81 36.02
CA SER A 12 -24.12 -17.05 36.26
C SER A 12 -24.32 -15.63 35.76
N ALA A 13 -24.30 -14.65 36.67
CA ALA A 13 -24.34 -13.23 36.32
C ALA A 13 -23.14 -12.85 35.43
N LEU A 14 -23.38 -11.98 34.45
CA LEU A 14 -22.33 -11.42 33.59
C LEU A 14 -21.34 -10.60 34.43
N ASN A 15 -20.07 -10.58 34.01
CA ASN A 15 -19.03 -9.85 34.72
C ASN A 15 -19.13 -8.34 34.42
N PRO A 16 -19.46 -7.48 35.40
CA PRO A 16 -19.66 -6.04 35.17
C PRO A 16 -18.37 -5.31 34.79
N ASN A 17 -17.19 -5.94 34.99
CA ASN A 17 -15.91 -5.38 34.58
C ASN A 17 -15.60 -5.61 33.09
N ARG A 18 -16.35 -6.49 32.41
CA ARG A 18 -16.14 -6.83 31.00
C ARG A 18 -17.20 -6.24 30.07
N SER A 19 -18.40 -6.03 30.58
CA SER A 19 -19.49 -5.36 29.88
C SER A 19 -20.24 -4.51 30.90
N SER A 20 -20.43 -3.22 30.60
CA SER A 20 -21.16 -2.35 31.52
C SER A 20 -22.62 -2.82 31.61
N PRO A 21 -23.26 -2.80 32.79
CA PRO A 21 -24.70 -3.06 32.92
C PRO A 21 -25.57 -2.07 32.12
N SER A 22 -25.00 -0.93 31.72
CA SER A 22 -25.65 0.09 30.89
C SER A 22 -25.42 -0.09 29.39
N GLU A 23 -24.65 -1.10 28.98
CA GLU A 23 -24.33 -1.37 27.58
C GLU A 23 -25.50 -2.07 26.90
N THR A 24 -25.86 -1.66 25.68
CA THR A 24 -26.98 -2.27 24.94
C THR A 24 -26.55 -3.57 24.26
N ILE A 25 -27.50 -4.47 24.00
CA ILE A 25 -27.26 -5.69 23.21
C ILE A 25 -26.73 -5.33 21.81
N GLU A 26 -27.22 -4.23 21.21
CA GLU A 26 -26.71 -3.70 19.94
C GLU A 26 -25.22 -3.36 20.03
N SER A 27 -24.78 -2.67 21.10
CA SER A 27 -23.36 -2.35 21.32
C SER A 27 -22.49 -3.61 21.41
N LEU A 28 -22.99 -4.66 22.08
CA LEU A 28 -22.29 -5.94 22.17
C LEU A 28 -22.21 -6.63 20.80
N ILE A 29 -23.30 -6.66 20.03
CA ILE A 29 -23.33 -7.25 18.68
C ILE A 29 -22.39 -6.50 17.73
N ASN A 30 -22.34 -5.17 17.79
CA ASN A 30 -21.43 -4.36 16.97
C ASN A 30 -19.95 -4.68 17.24
N ARG A 31 -19.64 -5.20 18.42
CA ARG A 31 -18.31 -5.70 18.81
C ARG A 31 -18.16 -7.21 18.64
N LEU A 32 -19.09 -7.88 17.94
CA LEU A 32 -19.16 -9.34 17.80
C LEU A 32 -19.21 -10.10 19.13
N MET A 33 -19.70 -9.45 20.19
CA MET A 33 -19.70 -9.94 21.57
C MET A 33 -18.30 -10.27 22.11
N ILE A 34 -17.26 -9.62 21.55
CA ILE A 34 -15.88 -9.79 21.99
C ILE A 34 -15.59 -8.85 23.17
N GLU A 35 -15.38 -9.43 24.35
CA GLU A 35 -15.12 -8.68 25.60
C GLU A 35 -13.69 -8.13 25.68
N SER A 36 -12.72 -8.89 25.20
CA SER A 36 -11.32 -8.49 25.15
C SER A 36 -10.58 -9.33 24.12
N TRP A 37 -9.75 -8.68 23.31
CA TRP A 37 -8.69 -9.39 22.60
C TRP A 37 -7.56 -9.65 23.60
N LEU A 38 -7.05 -10.87 23.65
CA LEU A 38 -5.83 -11.20 24.39
C LEU A 38 -4.68 -11.22 23.38
N PRO A 39 -4.10 -10.06 23.02
CA PRO A 39 -2.96 -10.04 22.12
C PRO A 39 -1.79 -10.71 22.82
N ASN A 40 -1.48 -11.95 22.44
CA ASN A 40 -0.24 -12.61 22.82
C ASN A 40 0.88 -12.14 21.89
N ILE A 41 1.14 -10.83 21.90
CA ILE A 41 2.21 -10.22 21.11
C ILE A 41 3.48 -10.34 21.93
N SER A 42 4.26 -11.36 21.62
CA SER A 42 5.60 -11.51 22.17
C SER A 42 6.62 -11.05 21.13
N PHE A 43 7.30 -9.94 21.42
CA PHE A 43 8.46 -9.53 20.64
C PHE A 43 9.53 -10.63 20.59
N SER A 44 9.68 -11.44 21.65
CA SER A 44 10.63 -12.56 21.66
C SER A 44 10.26 -13.64 20.63
N SER A 45 9.02 -14.16 20.63
CA SER A 45 8.50 -15.03 19.56
C SER A 45 8.63 -14.44 18.16
N TYR A 46 8.33 -13.16 17.96
CA TYR A 46 8.54 -12.49 16.68
C TYR A 46 10.02 -12.47 16.28
N TYR A 47 10.91 -12.05 17.18
CA TYR A 47 12.35 -12.00 16.96
C TYR A 47 12.94 -13.40 16.66
N ASN A 48 12.51 -14.41 17.42
CA ASN A 48 12.94 -15.79 17.24
C ASN A 48 12.43 -16.39 15.92
N ALA A 49 11.21 -16.07 15.50
CA ALA A 49 10.67 -16.48 14.20
C ALA A 49 11.32 -15.72 13.03
N CYS A 50 11.61 -14.42 13.23
CA CYS A 50 12.33 -13.60 12.28
C CYS A 50 13.79 -14.08 12.11
N ALA A 51 14.35 -14.73 13.14
CA ALA A 51 15.67 -15.35 13.16
C ALA A 51 16.75 -14.52 12.42
N PRO A 52 16.93 -13.23 12.77
CA PRO A 52 17.83 -12.36 12.01
C PRO A 52 19.26 -12.89 12.11
N LEU A 53 19.82 -13.30 10.98
CA LEU A 53 21.17 -13.88 10.87
C LEU A 53 22.28 -12.85 11.12
N SER A 54 22.04 -11.59 10.79
CA SER A 54 22.98 -10.49 11.05
C SER A 54 22.26 -9.14 10.99
N CYS A 55 22.57 -8.24 11.91
CA CYS A 55 22.20 -6.83 11.78
C CYS A 55 23.35 -6.09 11.09
N THR A 56 23.06 -5.40 9.99
CA THR A 56 24.03 -4.54 9.31
C THR A 56 23.73 -3.09 9.63
N PHE A 57 24.76 -2.36 10.03
CA PHE A 57 24.72 -0.91 10.17
C PHE A 57 25.78 -0.35 9.23
N GLN A 58 25.42 0.67 8.46
CA GLN A 58 26.32 1.27 7.49
C GLN A 58 27.00 2.48 8.12
N TYR A 59 28.29 2.37 8.36
CA TYR A 59 29.14 3.47 8.80
C TYR A 59 30.35 3.54 7.87
N ASN A 60 30.70 4.75 7.44
CA ASN A 60 31.86 4.97 6.58
C ASN A 60 33.12 4.97 7.46
N ASP A 61 33.66 3.78 7.74
CA ASP A 61 34.99 3.66 8.33
C ASP A 61 36.06 3.61 7.25
N ARG A 62 37.21 4.21 7.54
CA ARG A 62 38.36 4.13 6.64
C ARG A 62 38.90 2.71 6.71
N ASN A 63 39.12 2.08 5.56
CA ASN A 63 39.73 0.75 5.49
C ASN A 63 40.95 0.67 6.42
N ASN A 64 40.91 -0.27 7.37
CA ASN A 64 41.99 -0.49 8.31
C ASN A 64 43.30 -0.68 7.53
N ILE A 65 44.35 0.03 7.95
CA ILE A 65 45.65 0.04 7.27
C ILE A 65 46.20 -1.38 7.04
N PHE A 66 45.89 -2.33 7.92
CA PHE A 66 46.27 -3.74 7.76
C PHE A 66 45.52 -4.43 6.62
N VAL A 67 44.25 -4.11 6.39
CA VAL A 67 43.46 -4.64 5.26
C VAL A 67 44.01 -4.06 3.96
N VAL A 68 44.31 -2.75 3.92
CA VAL A 68 44.95 -2.12 2.75
C VAL A 68 46.30 -2.78 2.45
N ILE A 69 47.14 -3.00 3.46
CA ILE A 69 48.44 -3.66 3.33
C ILE A 69 48.30 -5.12 2.88
N ALA A 70 47.35 -5.88 3.45
CA ALA A 70 47.11 -7.27 3.08
C ALA A 70 46.58 -7.42 1.66
N THR A 71 45.69 -6.51 1.23
CA THR A 71 45.15 -6.48 -0.14
C THR A 71 46.24 -6.12 -1.14
N ILE A 72 47.12 -5.17 -0.78
CA ILE A 72 48.35 -4.84 -1.52
C ILE A 72 49.25 -6.07 -1.65
N ILE A 73 49.57 -6.76 -0.55
CA ILE A 73 50.43 -7.96 -0.55
C ILE A 73 49.80 -9.11 -1.36
N GLY A 74 48.48 -9.31 -1.26
CA GLY A 74 47.74 -10.33 -2.01
C GLY A 74 47.71 -10.07 -3.52
N LEU A 75 47.45 -8.83 -3.93
CA LEU A 75 47.55 -8.41 -5.33
C LEU A 75 48.98 -8.58 -5.85
N PHE A 76 50.00 -8.13 -5.11
CA PHE A 76 51.40 -8.25 -5.55
C PHE A 76 51.90 -9.71 -5.60
N GLY A 77 51.47 -10.56 -4.67
CA GLY A 77 51.78 -12.00 -4.67
C GLY A 77 51.15 -12.74 -5.85
N GLY A 78 49.86 -12.49 -6.12
CA GLY A 78 49.12 -13.12 -7.22
C GLY A 78 49.58 -12.64 -8.60
N LEU A 79 49.78 -11.33 -8.78
CA LEU A 79 50.20 -10.74 -10.05
C LEU A 79 51.65 -11.15 -10.41
N SER A 80 52.55 -11.21 -9.42
CA SER A 80 53.95 -11.62 -9.66
C SER A 80 54.06 -13.09 -10.11
N LEU A 81 53.27 -13.97 -9.51
CA LEU A 81 53.22 -15.38 -9.91
C LEU A 81 52.60 -15.54 -11.30
N GLY A 82 51.50 -14.82 -11.56
CA GLY A 82 50.81 -14.80 -12.86
C GLY A 82 51.69 -14.29 -14.00
N TYR A 83 52.46 -13.22 -13.79
CA TYR A 83 53.38 -12.71 -14.81
C TYR A 83 54.55 -13.64 -15.09
N LYS A 84 55.09 -14.33 -14.08
CA LYS A 84 56.11 -15.36 -14.30
C LYS A 84 55.58 -16.53 -15.14
N LEU A 85 54.35 -16.97 -14.86
CA LEU A 85 53.67 -18.01 -15.64
C LEU A 85 53.38 -17.55 -17.07
N LEU A 86 52.89 -16.32 -17.27
CA LEU A 86 52.65 -15.74 -18.59
C LEU A 86 53.92 -15.59 -19.42
N ILE A 87 55.04 -15.18 -18.81
CA ILE A 87 56.35 -15.10 -19.47
C ILE A 87 56.83 -16.49 -19.87
N LEU A 88 56.69 -17.50 -19.00
CA LEU A 88 57.05 -18.88 -19.32
C LEU A 88 56.17 -19.48 -20.43
N ILE A 89 54.87 -19.19 -20.43
CA ILE A 89 53.93 -19.65 -21.44
C ILE A 89 54.20 -18.96 -22.79
N SER A 90 54.44 -17.66 -22.79
CA SER A 90 54.78 -16.92 -24.01
C SER A 90 56.13 -17.34 -24.59
N LEU A 91 57.15 -17.61 -23.76
CA LEU A 91 58.42 -18.17 -24.23
C LEU A 91 58.26 -19.56 -24.84
N ARG A 92 57.44 -20.44 -24.24
CA ARG A 92 57.12 -21.77 -24.80
C ARG A 92 56.28 -21.70 -26.07
N LEU A 93 55.37 -20.73 -26.19
CA LEU A 93 54.59 -20.50 -27.40
C LEU A 93 55.48 -19.97 -28.54
N ILE A 94 56.44 -19.10 -28.24
CA ILE A 94 57.44 -18.62 -29.19
C ILE A 94 58.35 -19.77 -29.64
N GLU A 95 58.78 -20.64 -28.72
CA GLU A 95 59.57 -21.85 -29.03
C GLU A 95 58.81 -22.80 -29.97
N LYS A 96 57.49 -22.93 -29.80
CA LYS A 96 56.62 -23.78 -30.62
C LYS A 96 56.23 -23.18 -31.97
N PHE A 97 56.32 -21.85 -32.12
CA PHE A 97 56.00 -21.13 -33.38
C PHE A 97 57.22 -20.98 -34.30
N ILE A 98 58.43 -21.17 -33.77
CA ILE A 98 59.71 -21.08 -34.50
C ILE A 98 60.28 -22.49 -34.69
N ASP A 99 59.50 -23.40 -35.25
CA ASP A 99 60.04 -24.63 -35.85
C ASP A 99 60.42 -24.30 -37.30
N GLY A 100 61.72 -24.18 -37.56
CA GLY A 100 62.26 -24.19 -38.93
C GLY A 100 63.07 -22.97 -39.37
N ILE A 101 63.31 -21.97 -38.52
CA ILE A 101 64.28 -20.90 -38.81
C ILE A 101 65.38 -20.94 -37.75
N SER A 102 66.64 -21.04 -38.20
CA SER A 102 67.82 -21.16 -37.35
C SER A 102 67.80 -20.13 -36.21
N TYR A 103 67.59 -20.65 -35.00
CA TYR A 103 67.63 -19.92 -33.73
C TYR A 103 68.89 -19.03 -33.62
N GLN A 104 70.00 -19.45 -34.22
CA GLN A 104 71.26 -18.69 -34.23
C GLN A 104 71.22 -17.44 -35.12
N ALA A 105 70.49 -17.45 -36.25
CA ALA A 105 70.40 -16.31 -37.17
C ALA A 105 69.49 -15.20 -36.63
N PHE A 106 68.38 -15.57 -35.99
CA PHE A 106 67.47 -14.61 -35.35
C PHE A 106 68.13 -13.94 -34.13
N ILE A 107 68.85 -14.71 -33.31
CA ILE A 107 69.65 -14.19 -32.19
C ILE A 107 70.78 -13.26 -32.68
N GLN A 108 71.44 -13.57 -33.81
CA GLN A 108 72.48 -12.69 -34.38
C GLN A 108 71.92 -11.38 -34.96
N MET A 109 70.75 -11.42 -35.62
CA MET A 109 70.12 -10.23 -36.17
C MET A 109 69.63 -9.27 -35.06
N ILE A 110 69.07 -9.81 -33.97
CA ILE A 110 68.68 -9.02 -32.79
C ILE A 110 69.91 -8.47 -32.05
N LYS A 111 71.01 -9.23 -31.95
CA LYS A 111 72.28 -8.79 -31.36
C LYS A 111 72.94 -7.63 -32.11
N HIS A 112 72.77 -7.54 -33.43
CA HIS A 112 73.34 -6.46 -34.24
C HIS A 112 72.47 -5.19 -34.23
N LEU A 113 71.14 -5.33 -34.11
CA LEU A 113 70.20 -4.20 -34.13
C LEU A 113 70.11 -3.48 -32.78
N PHE A 114 70.37 -4.18 -31.68
CA PHE A 114 70.33 -3.62 -30.33
C PHE A 114 71.58 -4.04 -29.58
N ARG A 115 72.53 -3.11 -29.44
CA ARG A 115 73.78 -3.29 -28.70
C ARG A 115 73.45 -3.54 -27.21
N PHE A 116 73.29 -4.81 -26.82
CA PHE A 116 72.85 -5.22 -25.48
C PHE A 116 74.04 -5.57 -24.56
N SER A 117 74.05 -4.99 -23.35
CA SER A 117 75.13 -5.18 -22.37
C SER A 117 74.78 -6.06 -21.16
N ASP A 118 73.53 -6.43 -20.88
CA ASP A 118 73.19 -7.40 -19.81
C ASP A 118 71.72 -7.89 -19.92
N GLU A 119 71.49 -9.22 -20.00
CA GLU A 119 70.14 -9.84 -20.12
C GLU A 119 69.20 -9.47 -18.97
N LYS A 120 69.75 -9.28 -17.77
CA LYS A 120 69.00 -8.91 -16.56
C LYS A 120 68.35 -7.53 -16.69
N GLN A 121 69.02 -6.61 -17.39
CA GLN A 121 68.58 -5.23 -17.56
C GLN A 121 67.38 -5.09 -18.49
N ILE A 122 67.18 -6.04 -19.41
CA ILE A 122 66.05 -6.06 -20.36
C ILE A 122 64.78 -6.60 -19.69
N ILE A 123 64.92 -7.68 -18.90
CA ILE A 123 63.81 -8.26 -18.12
C ILE A 123 63.26 -7.23 -17.13
N ASP A 124 64.15 -6.48 -16.48
CA ASP A 124 63.78 -5.42 -15.54
C ASP A 124 63.07 -4.26 -16.26
N ARG A 125 63.50 -3.88 -17.47
CA ARG A 125 62.85 -2.83 -18.27
C ARG A 125 61.48 -3.25 -18.80
N MET A 126 61.33 -4.50 -19.26
CA MET A 126 60.04 -5.04 -19.70
C MET A 126 59.06 -5.20 -18.54
N HIS A 127 59.52 -5.66 -17.37
CA HIS A 127 58.70 -5.66 -16.15
C HIS A 127 58.25 -4.26 -15.75
N PHE A 128 59.16 -3.28 -15.81
CA PHE A 128 58.83 -1.90 -15.48
C PHE A 128 57.76 -1.31 -16.40
N ILE A 129 57.86 -1.54 -17.72
CA ILE A 129 56.87 -1.07 -18.70
C ILE A 129 55.52 -1.73 -18.46
N LEU A 130 55.49 -3.05 -18.25
CA LEU A 130 54.26 -3.81 -18.06
C LEU A 130 53.56 -3.46 -16.73
N LEU A 131 54.35 -3.18 -15.70
CA LEU A 131 53.85 -2.68 -14.44
C LEU A 131 53.29 -1.26 -14.61
N LEU A 132 53.99 -0.38 -15.31
CA LEU A 132 53.52 0.98 -15.59
C LEU A 132 52.18 0.95 -16.35
N THR A 133 52.02 0.07 -17.35
CA THR A 133 50.75 -0.06 -18.07
C THR A 133 49.63 -0.59 -17.17
N SER A 134 49.91 -1.58 -16.29
CA SER A 134 48.91 -2.08 -15.33
C SER A 134 48.46 -1.04 -14.30
N LEU A 135 49.38 -0.14 -13.88
CA LEU A 135 49.05 0.96 -12.98
C LEU A 135 48.24 2.04 -13.69
N CYS A 136 48.55 2.34 -14.94
CA CYS A 136 47.77 3.25 -15.76
C CYS A 136 46.35 2.70 -16.02
N THR A 137 46.20 1.40 -16.30
CA THR A 137 44.86 0.81 -16.52
C THR A 137 44.04 0.75 -15.24
N PHE A 138 44.64 0.39 -14.10
CA PHE A 138 43.99 0.45 -12.80
C PHE A 138 43.56 1.87 -12.44
N TYR A 139 44.43 2.86 -12.68
CA TYR A 139 44.09 4.28 -12.50
C TYR A 139 42.90 4.68 -13.36
N MET A 140 42.91 4.36 -14.66
CA MET A 140 41.80 4.66 -15.56
C MET A 140 40.50 4.02 -15.06
N LEU A 141 40.52 2.73 -14.71
CA LEU A 141 39.35 2.04 -14.15
C LEU A 141 38.84 2.70 -12.85
N SER A 142 39.73 3.10 -11.94
CA SER A 142 39.36 3.78 -10.70
C SER A 142 38.86 5.23 -10.90
N ALA A 143 39.32 5.90 -11.96
CA ALA A 143 38.91 7.27 -12.29
C ALA A 143 37.52 7.31 -12.94
N PHE A 144 37.08 6.21 -13.58
CA PHE A 144 35.78 6.10 -14.22
C PHE A 144 34.66 5.55 -13.33
N ILE A 145 34.96 5.07 -12.12
CA ILE A 145 33.90 4.65 -11.18
C ILE A 145 33.38 5.90 -10.44
N PRO A 146 32.12 6.32 -10.69
CA PRO A 146 31.53 7.45 -9.98
C PRO A 146 31.37 7.15 -8.49
N GLN A 147 31.61 8.14 -7.64
CA GLN A 147 31.32 8.05 -6.20
C GLN A 147 30.04 8.81 -5.88
N SER A 148 29.15 8.18 -5.10
CA SER A 148 27.98 8.85 -4.53
C SER A 148 28.38 9.54 -3.22
N LEU A 149 28.33 10.87 -3.20
CA LEU A 149 28.53 11.65 -1.98
C LEU A 149 27.17 12.09 -1.44
N THR A 150 27.04 12.11 -0.12
CA THR A 150 25.86 12.66 0.56
C THR A 150 26.20 13.97 1.24
N LYS A 151 25.35 14.97 1.06
CA LYS A 151 25.46 16.27 1.73
C LYS A 151 24.26 16.48 2.63
N GLU A 152 24.53 16.81 3.89
CA GLU A 152 23.50 17.08 4.89
C GLU A 152 23.13 18.57 4.91
N TYR A 153 21.83 18.83 5.01
CA TYR A 153 21.24 20.15 5.19
C TYR A 153 20.31 20.13 6.41
N HIS A 154 20.53 21.02 7.37
CA HIS A 154 19.61 21.20 8.49
C HIS A 154 18.41 22.02 8.05
N VAL A 155 17.21 21.47 8.22
CA VAL A 155 15.96 22.12 7.84
C VAL A 155 15.19 22.48 9.09
N THR A 156 14.78 23.75 9.19
CA THR A 156 14.07 24.29 10.37
C THR A 156 12.71 24.89 10.02
N SER A 157 12.41 25.10 8.73
CA SER A 157 11.13 25.64 8.29
C SER A 157 10.71 25.08 6.93
N LEU A 158 9.41 25.10 6.67
CA LEU A 158 8.83 24.66 5.39
C LEU A 158 9.40 25.46 4.21
N SER A 159 9.54 26.78 4.35
CA SER A 159 10.11 27.64 3.29
C SER A 159 11.54 27.25 2.90
N MET A 160 12.34 26.82 3.88
CA MET A 160 13.70 26.36 3.64
C MET A 160 13.71 25.03 2.87
N TYR A 161 12.83 24.09 3.25
CA TYR A 161 12.64 22.85 2.51
C TYR A 161 12.19 23.10 1.07
N GLU A 162 11.19 23.96 0.85
CA GLU A 162 10.71 24.30 -0.49
C GLU A 162 11.80 24.91 -1.37
N ASN A 163 12.68 25.74 -0.80
CA ASN A 163 13.82 26.29 -1.51
C ASN A 163 14.84 25.20 -1.88
N LEU A 164 15.10 24.24 -0.99
CA LEU A 164 15.99 23.10 -1.28
C LEU A 164 15.43 22.22 -2.40
N VAL A 165 14.13 21.92 -2.37
CA VAL A 165 13.46 21.15 -3.43
C VAL A 165 13.56 21.86 -4.78
N LYS A 166 13.40 23.19 -4.82
CA LYS A 166 13.58 23.99 -6.05
C LYS A 166 15.02 24.00 -6.55
N GLN A 167 15.98 23.95 -5.64
CA GLN A 167 17.40 23.96 -5.97
C GLN A 167 17.87 22.62 -6.53
N PHE A 168 17.28 21.51 -6.07
CA PHE A 168 17.70 20.16 -6.44
C PHE A 168 16.55 19.27 -6.95
N PRO A 169 15.89 19.64 -8.07
CA PRO A 169 14.73 18.92 -8.60
C PRO A 169 15.04 17.49 -9.09
N ASP A 170 16.26 17.24 -9.57
CA ASP A 170 16.70 15.93 -10.10
C ASP A 170 17.39 15.05 -9.05
N SER A 171 17.56 15.55 -7.82
CA SER A 171 18.22 14.83 -6.73
C SER A 171 17.22 14.08 -5.85
N SER A 172 17.63 12.94 -5.29
CA SER A 172 16.85 12.25 -4.24
C SER A 172 17.08 12.92 -2.89
N LEU A 173 16.58 14.14 -2.72
CA LEU A 173 16.58 14.83 -1.43
C LEU A 173 15.71 14.03 -0.45
N GLN A 174 16.33 13.43 0.56
CA GLN A 174 15.65 12.63 1.58
C GLN A 174 15.74 13.29 2.95
N CYS A 175 14.60 13.66 3.53
CA CYS A 175 14.54 14.22 4.87
C CYS A 175 13.95 13.20 5.84
N SER A 176 14.60 12.98 6.98
CA SER A 176 14.09 12.09 8.01
C SER A 176 13.09 12.82 8.91
N CYS A 177 11.93 12.21 9.16
CA CYS A 177 10.98 12.70 10.15
C CYS A 177 11.43 12.31 11.56
N SER A 178 11.30 13.23 12.52
CA SER A 178 11.49 12.90 13.94
C SER A 178 10.28 12.13 14.50
N GLN A 179 9.07 12.46 14.02
CA GLN A 179 7.85 11.73 14.31
C GLN A 179 7.41 10.92 13.08
N ILE A 180 7.61 9.61 13.16
CA ILE A 180 7.33 8.65 12.07
C ILE A 180 5.83 8.32 11.98
N SER A 181 5.08 8.54 13.07
CA SER A 181 3.68 8.17 13.20
C SER A 181 2.83 9.39 13.51
N ILE A 182 2.00 9.81 12.56
CA ILE A 182 1.22 11.05 12.62
C ILE A 182 -0.25 10.70 12.43
N LYS A 183 -1.14 11.12 13.33
CA LYS A 183 -2.57 10.86 13.16
C LYS A 183 -3.12 11.60 11.94
N TYR A 184 -3.98 10.96 11.15
CA TYR A 184 -4.60 11.59 9.98
C TYR A 184 -5.35 12.88 10.35
N GLU A 185 -6.10 12.91 11.46
CA GLU A 185 -6.84 14.09 11.93
C GLU A 185 -6.00 15.37 12.07
N SER A 186 -4.67 15.24 12.22
CA SER A 186 -3.78 16.38 12.41
C SER A 186 -3.52 17.19 11.14
N PHE A 187 -3.59 16.56 9.96
CA PHE A 187 -3.28 17.21 8.68
C PHE A 187 -4.29 16.91 7.56
N PHE A 188 -5.17 15.94 7.74
CA PHE A 188 -6.16 15.51 6.76
C PHE A 188 -7.57 15.62 7.34
N ASN A 189 -8.48 16.13 6.53
CA ASN A 189 -9.91 16.19 6.84
C ASN A 189 -10.72 15.73 5.63
N ILE A 190 -11.75 14.93 5.88
CA ILE A 190 -12.69 14.43 4.89
C ILE A 190 -14.11 14.61 5.41
N LYS A 191 -15.00 15.13 4.56
CA LYS A 191 -16.42 15.29 4.87
C LYS A 191 -17.29 14.82 3.70
N PRO A 192 -18.24 13.92 3.91
CA PRO A 192 -19.18 13.50 2.87
C PRO A 192 -20.29 14.54 2.71
N ARG A 193 -20.71 14.78 1.47
CA ARG A 193 -22.01 15.39 1.16
C ARG A 193 -22.94 14.27 0.73
N PHE A 194 -24.04 14.09 1.46
CA PHE A 194 -25.07 13.13 1.10
C PHE A 194 -26.10 13.75 0.15
N HIS A 195 -26.78 12.89 -0.60
CA HIS A 195 -27.87 13.23 -1.50
C HIS A 195 -29.01 13.87 -0.71
N GLU A 196 -29.59 14.96 -1.23
CA GLU A 196 -30.53 15.78 -0.47
C GLU A 196 -31.84 15.05 -0.15
N ILE A 197 -32.15 13.97 -0.87
CA ILE A 197 -33.25 13.04 -0.52
C ILE A 197 -33.16 12.59 0.95
N CYS A 198 -31.95 12.39 1.48
CA CYS A 198 -31.71 11.98 2.86
C CYS A 198 -31.82 13.12 3.88
N SER A 199 -32.08 14.34 3.43
CA SER A 199 -32.39 15.52 4.25
C SER A 199 -33.72 16.18 3.85
N SER A 200 -34.49 15.54 2.98
CA SER A 200 -35.76 16.03 2.47
C SER A 200 -36.93 15.66 3.37
N ASP A 201 -38.09 16.27 3.12
CA ASP A 201 -39.33 15.93 3.82
C ASP A 201 -39.74 14.45 3.60
N PHE A 202 -39.29 13.79 2.52
CA PHE A 202 -39.61 12.38 2.24
C PHE A 202 -39.09 11.37 3.26
N VAL A 203 -38.09 11.75 4.06
CA VAL A 203 -37.55 10.92 5.16
C VAL A 203 -37.97 11.42 6.54
N SER A 204 -38.84 12.43 6.59
CA SER A 204 -39.34 13.01 7.84
C SER A 204 -40.40 12.09 8.49
N PRO A 205 -40.47 12.06 9.83
CA PRO A 205 -41.55 11.40 10.53
C PRO A 205 -42.93 11.89 10.10
N GLU A 206 -43.11 13.19 9.87
CA GLU A 206 -44.38 13.81 9.49
C GLU A 206 -44.91 13.27 8.15
N TRP A 207 -44.02 13.09 7.16
CA TRP A 207 -44.38 12.53 5.86
C TRP A 207 -44.72 11.03 5.95
N ILE A 208 -43.94 10.27 6.73
CA ILE A 208 -44.20 8.84 6.93
C ILE A 208 -45.52 8.65 7.68
N GLU A 209 -45.77 9.48 8.70
CA GLU A 209 -47.01 9.50 9.46
C GLU A 209 -48.20 9.94 8.62
N TYR A 210 -48.05 10.80 7.63
CA TYR A 210 -49.15 11.16 6.73
C TYR A 210 -49.77 9.93 6.04
N TYR A 211 -48.93 9.04 5.51
CA TYR A 211 -49.39 7.77 4.92
C TYR A 211 -49.79 6.70 5.94
N TYR A 212 -49.46 6.88 7.22
CA TYR A 212 -49.78 5.92 8.29
C TYR A 212 -51.05 6.31 9.09
N SER A 213 -51.18 7.59 9.43
CA SER A 213 -52.16 8.17 10.36
C SER A 213 -53.52 8.44 9.73
N ASP A 214 -53.60 8.50 8.40
CA ASP A 214 -54.87 8.27 7.70
C ASP A 214 -55.16 6.76 7.71
N GLY A 215 -55.21 6.17 8.91
CA GLY A 215 -55.26 4.73 9.22
C GLY A 215 -56.52 4.01 8.74
N ASN A 216 -57.27 4.68 7.86
CA ASN A 216 -58.40 4.17 7.11
C ASN A 216 -58.00 3.90 5.64
N LEU A 217 -56.86 4.41 5.15
CA LEU A 217 -56.41 4.34 3.75
C LEU A 217 -55.80 3.00 3.35
N SER A 218 -55.04 2.33 4.21
CA SER A 218 -54.52 0.99 3.88
C SER A 218 -55.66 -0.03 3.72
N SER A 219 -56.78 0.12 4.44
CA SER A 219 -58.01 -0.65 4.17
C SER A 219 -58.83 -0.14 2.97
N GLN A 220 -58.62 1.10 2.51
CA GLN A 220 -59.34 1.69 1.37
C GLN A 220 -58.66 1.41 0.03
N TYR A 221 -57.33 1.24 0.03
CA TYR A 221 -56.56 1.03 -1.18
C TYR A 221 -56.25 -0.45 -1.39
N ALA A 222 -56.30 -0.87 -2.65
CA ALA A 222 -55.91 -2.21 -3.04
C ALA A 222 -54.38 -2.36 -2.97
N PHE A 223 -53.90 -3.60 -2.87
CA PHE A 223 -52.47 -3.91 -2.71
C PHE A 223 -51.61 -3.45 -3.90
N ASP A 224 -52.23 -3.19 -5.06
CA ASP A 224 -51.62 -2.66 -6.29
C ASP A 224 -51.60 -1.11 -6.35
N ASP A 225 -52.18 -0.45 -5.35
CA ASP A 225 -52.05 0.99 -5.15
C ASP A 225 -50.77 1.30 -4.34
N PHE A 226 -49.91 2.20 -4.81
CA PHE A 226 -48.66 2.52 -4.10
C PHE A 226 -48.94 3.02 -2.68
N ARG A 227 -50.06 3.74 -2.48
CA ARG A 227 -50.44 4.35 -1.20
C ARG A 227 -50.67 3.31 -0.11
N TYR A 228 -51.03 2.08 -0.48
CA TYR A 228 -51.14 0.94 0.43
C TYR A 228 -49.80 0.60 1.12
N SER A 229 -48.68 0.80 0.43
CA SER A 229 -47.33 0.47 0.91
C SER A 229 -46.42 1.69 1.14
N ALA A 230 -46.91 2.90 0.85
CA ALA A 230 -46.13 4.14 0.82
C ALA A 230 -45.39 4.43 2.13
N SER A 231 -46.06 4.31 3.28
CA SER A 231 -45.44 4.52 4.60
C SER A 231 -44.22 3.61 4.82
N PHE A 232 -44.31 2.34 4.40
CA PHE A 232 -43.20 1.38 4.48
C PHE A 232 -42.09 1.68 3.46
N GLN A 233 -42.42 2.19 2.28
CA GLN A 233 -41.42 2.61 1.30
C GLN A 233 -40.61 3.82 1.83
N PHE A 234 -41.28 4.86 2.33
CA PHE A 234 -40.61 6.04 2.87
C PHE A 234 -39.87 5.76 4.19
N GLN A 235 -40.39 4.87 5.04
CA GLN A 235 -39.66 4.37 6.19
C GLN A 235 -38.39 3.61 5.77
N GLY A 236 -38.47 2.79 4.72
CA GLY A 236 -37.32 2.11 4.13
C GLY A 236 -36.26 3.10 3.61
N LEU A 237 -36.69 4.15 2.91
CA LEU A 237 -35.81 5.21 2.44
C LEU A 237 -35.10 5.93 3.60
N ALA A 238 -35.85 6.33 4.63
CA ALA A 238 -35.30 6.99 5.82
C ALA A 238 -34.26 6.10 6.52
N LEU A 239 -34.55 4.81 6.67
CA LEU A 239 -33.63 3.85 7.27
C LEU A 239 -32.35 3.68 6.43
N LEU A 240 -32.47 3.55 5.11
CA LEU A 240 -31.30 3.41 4.22
C LEU A 240 -30.43 4.67 4.23
N CYS A 241 -31.04 5.85 4.29
CA CYS A 241 -30.34 7.12 4.48
C CYS A 241 -29.62 7.20 5.83
N GLN A 242 -30.28 6.78 6.91
CA GLN A 242 -29.69 6.76 8.25
C GLN A 242 -28.52 5.78 8.34
N LEU A 243 -28.69 4.57 7.80
CA LEU A 243 -27.63 3.55 7.75
C LEU A 243 -26.45 4.02 6.93
N SER A 244 -26.69 4.62 5.76
CA SER A 244 -25.62 5.17 4.93
C SER A 244 -24.82 6.25 5.66
N LYS A 245 -25.50 7.19 6.33
CA LYS A 245 -24.86 8.23 7.16
C LYS A 245 -24.03 7.62 8.28
N LYS A 246 -24.63 6.73 9.08
CA LYS A 246 -23.97 6.07 10.21
C LYS A 246 -22.71 5.32 9.78
N ILE A 247 -22.81 4.48 8.74
CA ILE A 247 -21.69 3.70 8.21
C ILE A 247 -20.54 4.62 7.77
N VAL A 248 -20.84 5.67 7.02
CA VAL A 248 -19.82 6.60 6.53
C VAL A 248 -19.17 7.39 7.67
N ASP A 249 -19.97 7.88 8.61
CA ASP A 249 -19.48 8.67 9.75
C ASP A 249 -18.61 7.81 10.70
N ASP A 250 -19.02 6.57 10.97
CA ASP A 250 -18.26 5.62 11.80
C ASP A 250 -16.91 5.31 11.14
N GLU A 251 -16.90 5.09 9.83
CA GLU A 251 -15.69 4.72 9.08
C GLU A 251 -14.74 5.90 8.89
N ILE A 252 -15.28 7.10 8.66
CA ILE A 252 -14.46 8.33 8.68
C ILE A 252 -13.86 8.55 10.06
N SER A 253 -14.63 8.34 11.14
CA SER A 253 -14.14 8.48 12.52
C SER A 253 -13.00 7.49 12.82
N GLN A 254 -13.14 6.24 12.37
CA GLN A 254 -12.06 5.27 12.45
C GLN A 254 -10.85 5.64 11.58
N LEU A 255 -11.08 6.21 10.40
CA LEU A 255 -10.04 6.61 9.48
C LEU A 255 -9.18 7.74 10.05
N ILE A 256 -9.79 8.82 10.53
CA ILE A 256 -9.05 10.01 11.00
C ILE A 256 -8.25 9.74 12.28
N THR A 257 -8.65 8.74 13.06
CA THR A 257 -7.93 8.30 14.27
C THR A 257 -6.76 7.36 13.98
N ARG A 258 -6.64 6.81 12.76
CA ARG A 258 -5.48 6.01 12.35
C ARG A 258 -4.22 6.88 12.21
N TYR A 259 -3.08 6.20 12.25
CA TYR A 259 -1.78 6.80 12.05
C TYR A 259 -1.31 6.64 10.60
N PHE A 260 -0.90 7.74 10.01
CA PHE A 260 -0.04 7.79 8.84
C PHE A 260 1.40 7.52 9.27
N ILE A 261 2.04 6.51 8.66
CA ILE A 261 3.37 6.03 9.05
C ILE A 261 4.34 6.25 7.90
N ASP A 262 5.31 7.14 8.09
CA ASP A 262 6.42 7.32 7.18
C ASP A 262 7.66 7.83 7.92
N ALA A 263 8.82 7.23 7.63
CA ALA A 263 10.09 7.64 8.23
C ALA A 263 10.71 8.84 7.51
N GLN A 264 10.26 9.11 6.29
CA GLN A 264 10.75 10.19 5.45
C GLN A 264 9.65 11.23 5.21
N LEU A 265 10.06 12.50 5.11
CA LEU A 265 9.16 13.57 4.70
C LEU A 265 8.79 13.35 3.23
N LEU A 266 7.52 13.12 2.97
CA LEU A 266 7.01 13.06 1.60
C LEU A 266 6.89 14.46 1.01
N SER A 267 7.14 14.58 -0.30
CA SER A 267 6.79 15.78 -1.04
C SER A 267 5.27 15.99 -1.05
N LEU A 268 4.82 17.22 -1.27
CA LEU A 268 3.39 17.54 -1.38
C LEU A 268 2.67 16.63 -2.39
N HIS A 269 3.31 16.39 -3.53
CA HIS A 269 2.77 15.54 -4.58
C HIS A 269 2.62 14.08 -4.11
N LEU A 270 3.69 13.49 -3.55
CA LEU A 270 3.66 12.11 -3.06
C LEU A 270 2.69 11.92 -1.88
N LEU A 271 2.58 12.92 -0.99
CA LEU A 271 1.61 12.91 0.09
C LEU A 271 0.19 12.89 -0.48
N ASN A 272 -0.10 13.77 -1.44
CA ASN A 272 -1.41 13.83 -2.09
C ASN A 272 -1.74 12.50 -2.80
N GLU A 273 -0.81 11.95 -3.59
CA GLU A 273 -1.02 10.66 -4.26
C GLU A 273 -1.34 9.55 -3.26
N ARG A 274 -0.56 9.45 -2.18
CA ARG A 274 -0.75 8.41 -1.16
C ARG A 274 -2.09 8.53 -0.45
N ILE A 275 -2.51 9.76 -0.12
CA ILE A 275 -3.82 10.02 0.48
C ILE A 275 -4.95 9.71 -0.52
N GLN A 276 -4.80 10.08 -1.79
CA GLN A 276 -5.80 9.80 -2.82
C GLN A 276 -5.94 8.31 -3.10
N THR A 277 -4.85 7.54 -3.16
CA THR A 277 -4.93 6.07 -3.27
C THR A 277 -5.73 5.47 -2.12
N PHE A 278 -5.48 5.94 -0.90
CA PHE A 278 -6.19 5.49 0.28
C PHE A 278 -7.67 5.89 0.28
N ILE A 279 -8.01 7.12 -0.14
CA ILE A 279 -9.40 7.57 -0.31
C ILE A 279 -10.11 6.72 -1.38
N ASN A 280 -9.46 6.42 -2.50
CA ASN A 280 -10.06 5.62 -3.56
C ASN A 280 -10.39 4.20 -3.06
N ASP A 281 -9.49 3.58 -2.30
CA ASP A 281 -9.72 2.27 -1.68
C ASP A 281 -10.90 2.31 -0.69
N PHE A 282 -10.96 3.37 0.13
CA PHE A 282 -12.06 3.64 1.04
C PHE A 282 -13.41 3.77 0.30
N GLN A 283 -13.45 4.57 -0.77
CA GLN A 283 -14.65 4.82 -1.57
C GLN A 283 -15.16 3.58 -2.30
N LEU A 284 -14.29 2.61 -2.60
CA LEU A 284 -14.67 1.35 -3.23
C LEU A 284 -15.10 0.29 -2.22
N THR A 285 -14.39 0.18 -1.10
CA THR A 285 -14.64 -0.90 -0.13
C THR A 285 -15.94 -0.68 0.63
N MET A 286 -16.23 0.55 1.03
CA MET A 286 -17.36 0.86 1.90
C MET A 286 -18.74 0.54 1.28
N PRO A 287 -19.05 1.00 0.05
CA PRO A 287 -20.33 0.68 -0.57
C PRO A 287 -20.50 -0.83 -0.80
N ASN A 288 -19.41 -1.55 -1.14
CA ASN A 288 -19.46 -2.99 -1.38
C ASN A 288 -19.85 -3.78 -0.13
N LEU A 289 -19.37 -3.39 1.05
CA LEU A 289 -19.72 -4.05 2.31
C LEU A 289 -21.21 -3.85 2.66
N PHE A 290 -21.69 -2.61 2.52
CA PHE A 290 -23.10 -2.29 2.70
C PHE A 290 -23.99 -3.06 1.72
N LEU A 291 -23.61 -3.07 0.43
CA LEU A 291 -24.31 -3.78 -0.62
C LEU A 291 -24.39 -5.27 -0.36
N SER A 292 -23.30 -5.89 0.08
CA SER A 292 -23.28 -7.32 0.41
C SER A 292 -24.29 -7.65 1.51
N THR A 293 -24.40 -6.78 2.52
CA THR A 293 -25.37 -6.94 3.61
C THR A 293 -26.80 -6.75 3.13
N LEU A 294 -27.06 -5.70 2.34
CA LEU A 294 -28.39 -5.42 1.78
C LEU A 294 -28.85 -6.55 0.85
N LEU A 295 -27.96 -7.05 -0.01
CA LEU A 295 -28.23 -8.18 -0.89
C LEU A 295 -28.55 -9.45 -0.09
N LEU A 296 -27.78 -9.74 0.96
CA LEU A 296 -28.06 -10.89 1.82
C LEU A 296 -29.47 -10.81 2.41
N ILE A 297 -29.89 -9.63 2.91
CA ILE A 297 -31.24 -9.43 3.45
C ILE A 297 -32.29 -9.63 2.36
N ARG A 298 -32.12 -9.01 1.19
CA ARG A 298 -33.07 -9.08 0.07
C ARG A 298 -33.24 -10.51 -0.44
N GLU A 299 -32.12 -11.20 -0.69
CA GLU A 299 -32.12 -12.58 -1.20
C GLU A 299 -32.67 -13.57 -0.16
N THR A 300 -32.33 -13.38 1.12
CA THR A 300 -32.87 -14.23 2.20
C THR A 300 -34.37 -14.01 2.35
N THR A 301 -34.84 -12.77 2.31
CA THR A 301 -36.27 -12.45 2.46
C THR A 301 -37.08 -12.97 1.26
N GLY A 302 -36.55 -12.77 0.04
CA GLY A 302 -37.17 -13.23 -1.20
C GLY A 302 -37.22 -14.74 -1.32
N THR A 303 -36.08 -15.43 -1.13
CA THR A 303 -35.96 -16.89 -1.30
C THR A 303 -36.74 -17.66 -0.26
N ASN A 304 -36.77 -17.17 0.99
CA ASN A 304 -37.56 -17.80 2.05
C ASN A 304 -39.05 -17.40 2.01
N MET A 305 -39.46 -16.58 1.02
CA MET A 305 -40.86 -16.19 0.81
C MET A 305 -41.50 -15.59 2.07
N ILE A 306 -40.74 -14.81 2.83
CA ILE A 306 -41.17 -14.30 4.14
C ILE A 306 -42.34 -13.34 3.94
N MET A 307 -43.54 -13.74 4.38
CA MET A 307 -44.74 -12.90 4.33
C MET A 307 -44.51 -11.59 5.09
N ASN A 308 -44.76 -10.45 4.43
CA ASN A 308 -44.64 -9.15 5.05
C ASN A 308 -45.94 -8.76 5.77
N THR A 309 -45.83 -7.80 6.69
CA THR A 309 -46.93 -7.42 7.60
C THR A 309 -48.15 -6.84 6.89
N ILE A 310 -47.95 -6.20 5.73
CA ILE A 310 -49.01 -5.64 4.89
C ILE A 310 -49.52 -6.62 3.84
N SER A 311 -49.05 -7.86 3.84
CA SER A 311 -49.49 -8.91 2.91
C SER A 311 -49.38 -8.51 1.43
N THR A 312 -48.40 -7.68 1.04
CA THR A 312 -48.20 -7.30 -0.38
C THR A 312 -47.51 -8.39 -1.20
N ASN A 313 -46.92 -9.40 -0.55
CA ASN A 313 -46.25 -10.53 -1.21
C ASN A 313 -47.05 -11.84 -1.13
N TRP A 314 -47.64 -12.13 0.03
CA TRP A 314 -48.43 -13.33 0.29
C TRP A 314 -49.70 -12.94 1.04
N LYS A 315 -50.80 -13.64 0.77
CA LYS A 315 -52.06 -13.47 1.48
C LYS A 315 -52.67 -14.82 1.84
N PHE A 316 -53.51 -14.85 2.85
CA PHE A 316 -54.26 -16.06 3.19
C PHE A 316 -55.31 -16.37 2.11
N SER A 317 -55.45 -17.65 1.77
CA SER A 317 -56.47 -18.15 0.86
C SER A 317 -57.85 -18.01 1.51
N THR A 318 -58.75 -17.27 0.87
CA THR A 318 -60.13 -17.11 1.36
C THR A 318 -60.98 -18.36 1.18
N ALA A 319 -60.50 -19.35 0.41
CA ALA A 319 -61.19 -20.62 0.15
C ALA A 319 -61.11 -21.60 1.33
N ASP A 320 -60.30 -21.32 2.36
CA ASP A 320 -60.08 -22.21 3.51
C ASP A 320 -61.08 -21.96 4.66
N PHE A 321 -61.97 -20.97 4.50
CA PHE A 321 -62.96 -20.58 5.51
C PHE A 321 -64.37 -21.23 5.44
N PRO A 322 -64.65 -22.29 4.65
CA PRO A 322 -65.86 -23.08 4.84
C PRO A 322 -65.55 -24.47 5.43
N GLY A 323 -65.64 -24.57 6.76
CA GLY A 323 -66.32 -25.70 7.41
C GLY A 323 -65.55 -26.95 7.84
N LEU A 324 -64.45 -27.40 7.21
CA LEU A 324 -63.83 -28.69 7.58
C LEU A 324 -62.30 -28.72 7.37
N GLY A 325 -61.54 -28.33 8.40
CA GLY A 325 -60.09 -28.52 8.48
C GLY A 325 -59.32 -27.20 8.56
N TRP A 326 -58.67 -26.94 9.69
CA TRP A 326 -58.04 -25.65 10.04
C TRP A 326 -56.65 -25.49 9.40
N ALA A 327 -56.53 -25.74 8.10
CA ALA A 327 -55.30 -25.46 7.37
C ALA A 327 -55.42 -24.07 6.74
N ALA A 328 -54.65 -23.11 7.26
CA ALA A 328 -54.51 -21.81 6.63
C ALA A 328 -53.45 -21.90 5.53
N HIS A 329 -53.86 -21.80 4.27
CA HIS A 329 -52.94 -21.73 3.14
C HIS A 329 -52.65 -20.27 2.77
N THR A 330 -51.41 -19.99 2.38
CA THR A 330 -51.02 -18.71 1.80
C THR A 330 -50.85 -18.84 0.30
N VAL A 331 -51.32 -17.85 -0.46
CA VAL A 331 -51.14 -17.74 -1.90
C VAL A 331 -50.30 -16.50 -2.22
N PRO A 332 -49.41 -16.57 -3.22
CA PRO A 332 -48.59 -15.42 -3.61
C PRO A 332 -49.47 -14.38 -4.30
N ILE A 333 -49.12 -13.11 -4.12
CA ILE A 333 -49.70 -12.01 -4.90
C ILE A 333 -49.03 -11.95 -6.27
N VAL A 334 -49.81 -11.55 -7.28
CA VAL A 334 -49.36 -11.39 -8.66
C VAL A 334 -49.49 -9.92 -9.05
N TYR A 335 -48.37 -9.33 -9.46
CA TYR A 335 -48.25 -7.96 -9.96
C TYR A 335 -48.10 -8.03 -11.48
N GLY A 336 -49.18 -7.72 -12.21
CA GLY A 336 -49.23 -7.89 -13.67
C GLY A 336 -49.02 -9.37 -14.06
N ASN A 337 -47.93 -9.66 -14.78
CA ASN A 337 -47.55 -11.02 -15.17
C ASN A 337 -46.47 -11.64 -14.26
N CYS A 338 -46.16 -11.01 -13.12
CA CYS A 338 -45.06 -11.40 -12.23
C CYS A 338 -45.60 -11.87 -10.87
N SER A 339 -45.33 -13.12 -10.49
CA SER A 339 -45.75 -13.70 -9.21
C SER A 339 -44.67 -13.52 -8.13
N CYS A 340 -45.08 -13.13 -6.92
CA CYS A 340 -44.19 -13.01 -5.76
C CYS A 340 -43.59 -14.34 -5.30
N SER A 341 -44.14 -15.48 -5.73
CA SER A 341 -43.53 -16.80 -5.51
C SER A 341 -42.35 -17.10 -6.44
N ILE A 342 -42.23 -16.37 -7.55
CA ILE A 342 -41.18 -16.58 -8.55
C ILE A 342 -40.09 -15.52 -8.38
N SER A 343 -40.47 -14.27 -8.12
CA SER A 343 -39.53 -13.17 -7.94
C SER A 343 -40.01 -12.21 -6.86
N SER A 344 -39.13 -11.88 -5.91
CA SER A 344 -39.38 -10.82 -4.92
C SER A 344 -39.40 -9.42 -5.54
N LYS A 345 -38.87 -9.26 -6.76
CA LYS A 345 -38.71 -7.96 -7.44
C LYS A 345 -39.91 -7.53 -8.27
N CYS A 346 -41.02 -8.28 -8.25
CA CYS A 346 -42.19 -7.93 -9.04
C CYS A 346 -42.78 -6.59 -8.58
N VAL A 347 -43.01 -5.69 -9.54
CA VAL A 347 -43.60 -4.37 -9.34
C VAL A 347 -44.54 -4.02 -10.50
N ILE A 348 -45.48 -3.11 -10.26
CA ILE A 348 -46.27 -2.43 -11.29
C ILE A 348 -46.28 -0.91 -11.05
N PRO A 349 -46.44 -0.10 -12.11
CA PRO A 349 -46.69 1.33 -11.98
C PRO A 349 -48.01 1.61 -11.26
N SER A 350 -47.99 2.55 -10.33
CA SER A 350 -49.17 2.97 -9.57
C SER A 350 -49.04 4.44 -9.18
N GLN A 351 -49.89 5.30 -9.76
CA GLN A 351 -49.85 6.76 -9.62
C GLN A 351 -48.43 7.35 -9.75
N ASN A 352 -47.75 7.02 -10.85
CA ASN A 352 -46.36 7.41 -11.17
C ASN A 352 -45.28 6.89 -10.19
N MET A 353 -45.68 6.14 -9.17
CA MET A 353 -44.83 5.40 -8.25
C MET A 353 -44.89 3.90 -8.57
N LEU A 354 -44.40 3.05 -7.67
CA LEU A 354 -44.37 1.59 -7.84
C LEU A 354 -45.04 0.91 -6.64
N ALA A 355 -45.87 -0.08 -6.93
CA ALA A 355 -46.37 -1.06 -5.98
C ALA A 355 -45.79 -2.44 -6.32
N GLY A 356 -45.53 -3.29 -5.33
CA GLY A 356 -44.87 -4.57 -5.59
C GLY A 356 -44.82 -5.51 -4.40
N CYS A 357 -44.21 -6.68 -4.61
CA CYS A 357 -44.15 -7.75 -3.60
C CYS A 357 -43.60 -7.24 -2.26
N TYR A 358 -42.48 -6.53 -2.29
CA TYR A 358 -41.87 -5.93 -1.12
C TYR A 358 -41.77 -4.40 -1.30
N PRO A 359 -42.16 -3.60 -0.30
CA PRO A 359 -42.01 -2.14 -0.35
C PRO A 359 -40.58 -1.70 -0.66
N LEU A 360 -39.58 -2.40 -0.10
CA LEU A 360 -38.17 -2.15 -0.39
C LEU A 360 -37.82 -2.38 -1.87
N GLU A 361 -38.31 -3.44 -2.49
CA GLU A 361 -38.01 -3.73 -3.91
C GLU A 361 -38.72 -2.75 -4.85
N ALA A 362 -39.92 -2.30 -4.48
CA ALA A 362 -40.61 -1.22 -5.19
C ALA A 362 -39.84 0.10 -5.08
N LEU A 363 -39.41 0.46 -3.86
CA LEU A 363 -38.62 1.67 -3.59
C LEU A 363 -37.32 1.68 -4.41
N LEU A 364 -36.56 0.59 -4.39
CA LEU A 364 -35.26 0.50 -5.07
C LEU A 364 -35.37 0.69 -6.60
N GLN A 365 -36.49 0.29 -7.19
CA GLN A 365 -36.74 0.42 -8.63
C GLN A 365 -37.29 1.80 -9.05
N LEU A 366 -37.68 2.66 -8.10
CA LEU A 366 -38.12 4.03 -8.40
C LEU A 366 -36.97 4.88 -8.93
N THR A 367 -37.30 5.83 -9.80
CA THR A 367 -36.40 6.91 -10.20
C THR A 367 -36.59 8.14 -9.30
N LEU A 368 -35.68 9.11 -9.38
CA LEU A 368 -35.82 10.36 -8.65
C LEU A 368 -36.92 11.28 -9.21
N GLN A 369 -37.49 10.99 -10.37
CA GLN A 369 -38.42 11.88 -11.08
C GLN A 369 -39.53 12.43 -10.19
N CYS A 370 -40.17 11.58 -9.39
CA CYS A 370 -41.27 11.99 -8.52
C CYS A 370 -40.83 12.61 -7.20
N PHE A 371 -39.56 12.45 -6.82
CA PHE A 371 -38.98 13.14 -5.67
C PHE A 371 -38.64 14.61 -5.97
N TYR A 372 -38.69 15.02 -7.24
CA TYR A 372 -38.50 16.41 -7.67
C TYR A 372 -39.81 17.13 -8.01
N ASP A 373 -40.94 16.43 -7.98
CA ASP A 373 -42.24 16.99 -8.36
C ASP A 373 -43.32 16.54 -7.35
N GLN A 374 -43.79 17.46 -6.51
CA GLN A 374 -44.82 17.18 -5.51
C GLN A 374 -46.10 16.68 -6.17
N GLN A 375 -46.45 17.21 -7.34
CA GLN A 375 -47.66 16.80 -8.06
C GLN A 375 -47.54 15.37 -8.59
N CYS A 376 -46.32 14.83 -8.71
CA CYS A 376 -46.14 13.42 -9.05
C CYS A 376 -46.66 12.50 -7.92
N ILE A 377 -46.36 12.83 -6.65
CA ILE A 377 -46.65 11.95 -5.50
C ILE A 377 -47.99 12.28 -4.83
N ASP A 378 -48.35 13.56 -4.76
CA ASP A 378 -49.63 14.05 -4.23
C ASP A 378 -50.34 14.92 -5.26
N SER A 379 -50.97 14.25 -6.23
CA SER A 379 -51.79 14.90 -7.27
C SER A 379 -53.01 15.66 -6.73
N THR A 380 -53.36 15.46 -5.46
CA THR A 380 -54.51 16.09 -4.80
C THR A 380 -54.15 17.32 -3.96
N GLU A 381 -52.85 17.63 -3.83
CA GLU A 381 -52.30 18.72 -2.99
C GLU A 381 -52.87 18.72 -1.56
N THR A 382 -53.16 17.52 -1.05
CA THR A 382 -53.78 17.33 0.27
C THR A 382 -52.76 17.45 1.39
N PHE A 383 -51.49 17.16 1.09
CA PHE A 383 -50.37 17.39 1.99
C PHE A 383 -49.83 18.81 1.86
N LYS A 384 -49.34 19.34 2.99
CA LYS A 384 -48.67 20.65 3.05
C LYS A 384 -47.59 20.72 1.98
N ALA A 385 -47.50 21.84 1.26
CA ALA A 385 -46.45 22.07 0.26
C ALA A 385 -45.08 21.67 0.83
N MET A 386 -44.45 20.67 0.22
CA MET A 386 -43.13 20.20 0.61
C MET A 386 -42.10 21.22 0.15
N ASN A 387 -41.05 21.41 0.95
CA ASN A 387 -39.91 22.18 0.48
C ASN A 387 -39.09 21.30 -0.47
N ILE A 388 -39.53 21.22 -1.73
CA ILE A 388 -38.71 20.65 -2.80
C ILE A 388 -37.56 21.62 -3.03
N LEU A 389 -36.43 21.35 -2.40
CA LEU A 389 -35.18 22.01 -2.72
C LEU A 389 -34.89 21.73 -4.19
N SER A 390 -34.82 22.78 -5.02
CA SER A 390 -34.42 22.60 -6.41
C SER A 390 -32.94 22.24 -6.44
N ILE A 391 -32.62 20.97 -6.68
CA ILE A 391 -31.26 20.47 -6.68
C ILE A 391 -30.61 20.86 -8.01
N ASN A 392 -29.83 21.94 -8.00
CA ASN A 392 -29.06 22.36 -9.19
C ASN A 392 -27.74 21.57 -9.37
N SER A 393 -27.34 20.72 -8.42
CA SER A 393 -26.03 20.03 -8.45
C SER A 393 -26.01 18.65 -7.77
N SER A 394 -26.81 17.71 -8.29
CA SER A 394 -26.63 16.27 -8.05
C SER A 394 -25.74 15.66 -9.14
N ARG A 395 -24.88 14.71 -8.77
CA ARG A 395 -24.15 13.90 -9.75
C ARG A 395 -25.01 12.79 -10.35
N PHE A 396 -26.18 12.52 -9.78
CA PHE A 396 -27.12 11.52 -10.27
C PHE A 396 -28.13 12.16 -11.22
N ASN A 397 -28.47 11.43 -12.29
CA ASN A 397 -29.50 11.89 -13.22
C ASN A 397 -30.88 11.70 -12.56
N ILE A 398 -31.86 12.53 -12.92
CA ILE A 398 -33.26 12.37 -12.47
C ILE A 398 -33.85 10.99 -12.81
N ASN A 399 -33.37 10.37 -13.90
CA ASN A 399 -33.77 9.03 -14.34
C ASN A 399 -33.00 7.90 -13.64
N THR A 400 -32.05 8.22 -12.76
CA THR A 400 -31.31 7.21 -11.98
C THR A 400 -32.22 6.58 -10.95
N THR A 401 -32.11 5.25 -10.77
CA THR A 401 -32.90 4.51 -9.78
C THR A 401 -32.39 4.77 -8.36
N LEU A 402 -33.27 4.69 -7.37
CA LEU A 402 -32.90 4.75 -5.96
C LEU A 402 -31.91 3.64 -5.59
N GLU A 403 -32.03 2.44 -6.19
CA GLU A 403 -31.04 1.38 -6.03
C GLU A 403 -29.63 1.87 -6.37
N THR A 404 -29.45 2.53 -7.51
CA THR A 404 -28.12 3.03 -7.93
C THR A 404 -27.55 4.05 -6.94
N ILE A 405 -28.41 4.90 -6.37
CA ILE A 405 -28.01 5.94 -5.40
C ILE A 405 -27.66 5.31 -4.05
N ILE A 406 -28.48 4.38 -3.58
CA ILE A 406 -28.28 3.63 -2.33
C ILE A 406 -27.04 2.72 -2.43
N ASN A 407 -26.78 2.13 -3.60
CA ASN A 407 -25.58 1.36 -3.88
C ASN A 407 -24.29 2.19 -3.75
N GLN A 408 -24.40 3.51 -3.76
CA GLN A 408 -23.30 4.45 -3.56
C GLN A 408 -23.45 5.21 -2.24
N LEU A 409 -24.11 4.59 -1.26
CA LEU A 409 -24.35 5.11 0.09
C LEU A 409 -25.02 6.49 0.11
N THR A 410 -25.77 6.82 -0.95
CA THR A 410 -26.39 8.14 -1.12
C THR A 410 -25.38 9.29 -1.09
N ILE A 411 -24.11 9.06 -1.45
CA ILE A 411 -23.06 10.09 -1.38
C ILE A 411 -23.00 10.86 -2.71
N GLU A 412 -23.00 12.19 -2.63
CA GLU A 412 -22.80 13.10 -3.76
C GLU A 412 -21.30 13.37 -3.98
N GLU A 413 -20.57 13.73 -2.93
CA GLU A 413 -19.15 14.04 -3.03
C GLU A 413 -18.43 13.89 -1.70
N TYR A 414 -17.10 13.77 -1.75
CA TYR A 414 -16.24 13.84 -0.58
C TYR A 414 -15.40 15.12 -0.64
N LEU A 415 -15.64 16.03 0.30
CA LEU A 415 -14.86 17.24 0.46
C LEU A 415 -13.60 16.89 1.26
N THR A 416 -12.46 16.88 0.59
CA THR A 416 -11.16 16.54 1.19
C THR A 416 -10.28 17.77 1.32
N ASN A 417 -9.55 17.86 2.42
CA ASN A 417 -8.59 18.94 2.65
C ASN A 417 -7.33 18.36 3.29
N ILE A 418 -6.19 18.59 2.64
CA ILE A 418 -4.86 18.13 3.07
C ILE A 418 -4.03 19.37 3.37
N SER A 419 -3.58 19.52 4.62
CA SER A 419 -2.70 20.59 5.04
C SER A 419 -1.25 20.11 5.10
N TYR A 420 -0.50 20.40 4.04
CA TYR A 420 0.92 20.02 3.98
C TYR A 420 1.76 20.68 5.06
N GLU A 421 1.46 21.93 5.40
CA GLU A 421 2.14 22.64 6.49
C GLU A 421 1.97 21.92 7.83
N LYS A 422 0.75 21.47 8.15
CA LYS A 422 0.50 20.68 9.37
C LYS A 422 1.22 19.34 9.32
N TYR A 423 1.21 18.66 8.18
CA TYR A 423 1.97 17.42 7.99
C TYR A 423 3.48 17.63 8.20
N PHE A 424 4.05 18.66 7.59
CA PHE A 424 5.46 19.03 7.72
C PHE A 424 5.82 19.31 9.18
N ASN A 425 4.99 20.10 9.88
CA ASN A 425 5.22 20.45 11.28
C ASN A 425 5.11 19.23 12.21
N GLN A 426 4.21 18.28 11.92
CA GLN A 426 4.10 17.03 12.67
C GLN A 426 5.27 16.08 12.39
N CYS A 427 5.72 15.96 11.13
CA CYS A 427 6.91 15.18 10.77
C CYS A 427 8.18 15.73 11.42
N ALA A 428 8.26 17.07 11.57
CA ALA A 428 9.37 17.79 12.18
C ALA A 428 10.74 17.30 11.67
N PRO A 429 11.05 17.51 10.38
CA PRO A 429 12.29 17.05 9.77
C PRO A 429 13.47 17.86 10.28
N THR A 430 14.56 17.20 10.71
CA THR A 430 15.75 17.88 11.27
C THR A 430 16.91 17.96 10.28
N SER A 431 17.09 16.92 9.47
CA SER A 431 18.18 16.81 8.50
C SER A 431 17.66 16.22 7.19
N CYS A 432 18.08 16.83 6.09
CA CYS A 432 17.85 16.35 4.73
C CYS A 432 19.18 16.00 4.08
N PHE A 433 19.19 14.92 3.31
CA PHE A 433 20.36 14.40 2.63
C PHE A 433 20.14 14.49 1.13
N ASP A 434 21.06 15.17 0.45
CA ASP A 434 21.16 15.17 -1.00
C ASP A 434 22.28 14.23 -1.42
N SER A 435 21.99 13.29 -2.33
CA SER A 435 22.99 12.39 -2.91
C SER A 435 23.28 12.79 -4.34
N TYR A 436 24.51 13.20 -4.62
CA TYR A 436 24.98 13.54 -5.96
C TYR A 436 26.20 12.69 -6.35
N VAL A 437 26.34 12.51 -7.66
CA VAL A 437 27.47 11.79 -8.23
C VAL A 437 28.62 12.77 -8.46
N ASP A 438 29.73 12.57 -7.77
CA ASP A 438 30.95 13.33 -8.00
C ASP A 438 32.00 12.50 -8.74
N ARG A 439 32.84 13.18 -9.52
CA ARG A 439 34.00 12.57 -10.18
C ARG A 439 35.18 12.67 -9.23
N ASN A 440 35.95 11.59 -9.11
CA ASN A 440 37.15 11.57 -8.28
C ASN A 440 38.05 12.79 -8.57
N ASN A 441 38.40 13.50 -7.50
CA ASN A 441 39.27 14.67 -7.59
C ASN A 441 40.64 14.25 -8.15
N PHE A 442 41.15 14.99 -9.13
CA PHE A 442 42.45 14.78 -9.76
C PHE A 442 43.59 14.59 -8.74
N ILE A 443 43.50 15.28 -7.61
CA ILE A 443 44.46 15.20 -6.49
C ILE A 443 44.44 13.81 -5.83
N GLN A 444 43.26 13.23 -5.56
CA GLN A 444 43.14 11.89 -4.98
C GLN A 444 43.75 10.84 -5.91
N GLY A 445 43.59 11.06 -7.22
CA GLY A 445 44.22 10.27 -8.27
C GLY A 445 45.75 10.32 -8.22
N ILE A 446 46.34 11.52 -8.14
CA ILE A 446 47.79 11.71 -8.01
C ILE A 446 48.31 11.08 -6.71
N THR A 447 47.67 11.31 -5.57
CA THR A 447 48.12 10.73 -4.29
C THR A 447 48.11 9.20 -4.31
N SER A 448 47.15 8.60 -5.01
CA SER A 448 47.08 7.15 -5.17
C SER A 448 48.22 6.63 -6.06
N LEU A 449 48.50 7.32 -7.18
CA LEU A 449 49.62 7.00 -8.07
C LEU A 449 50.98 7.14 -7.38
N VAL A 450 51.18 8.21 -6.62
CA VAL A 450 52.43 8.45 -5.87
C VAL A 450 52.61 7.43 -4.75
N GLY A 451 51.54 7.09 -4.02
CA GLY A 451 51.58 6.06 -2.98
C GLY A 451 51.95 4.69 -3.53
N LEU A 452 51.41 4.34 -4.70
CA LEU A 452 51.68 3.06 -5.36
C LEU A 452 53.10 3.02 -5.96
N TYR A 453 53.54 4.10 -6.61
CA TYR A 453 54.91 4.23 -7.13
C TYR A 453 55.97 4.21 -6.01
N GLY A 454 55.70 4.90 -4.90
CA GLY A 454 56.59 4.95 -3.74
C GLY A 454 56.77 3.59 -3.07
N GLY A 455 55.68 2.85 -2.84
CA GLY A 455 55.75 1.50 -2.29
C GLY A 455 56.51 0.53 -3.20
N LEU A 456 56.36 0.69 -4.52
CA LEU A 456 56.94 -0.23 -5.49
C LEU A 456 58.46 -0.07 -5.64
N ILE A 457 58.99 1.16 -5.60
CA ILE A 457 60.44 1.41 -5.65
C ILE A 457 61.15 0.78 -4.44
N ILE A 458 60.54 0.91 -3.26
CA ILE A 458 61.14 0.41 -2.01
C ILE A 458 61.21 -1.12 -2.06
N ILE A 459 60.13 -1.77 -2.48
CA ILE A 459 60.06 -3.24 -2.59
C ILE A 459 61.01 -3.76 -3.69
N CYS A 460 61.08 -3.11 -4.85
CA CYS A 460 62.02 -3.46 -5.91
C CYS A 460 63.47 -3.38 -5.43
N ARG A 461 63.84 -2.34 -4.65
CA ARG A 461 65.19 -2.23 -4.07
C ARG A 461 65.49 -3.35 -3.08
N VAL A 462 64.54 -3.73 -2.23
CA VAL A 462 64.70 -4.83 -1.26
C VAL A 462 64.88 -6.18 -1.98
N ILE A 463 64.07 -6.45 -3.00
CA ILE A 463 64.15 -7.69 -3.79
C ILE A 463 65.49 -7.77 -4.54
N VAL A 464 65.95 -6.68 -5.14
CA VAL A 464 67.26 -6.63 -5.82
C VAL A 464 68.40 -6.90 -4.84
N VAL A 465 68.37 -6.35 -3.63
CA VAL A 465 69.39 -6.62 -2.59
C VAL A 465 69.39 -8.09 -2.16
N ILE A 466 68.21 -8.71 -2.02
CA ILE A 466 68.07 -10.13 -1.69
C ILE A 466 68.63 -11.01 -2.82
N ILE A 467 68.32 -10.68 -4.08
CA ILE A 467 68.82 -11.42 -5.25
C ILE A 467 70.34 -11.29 -5.39
N ILE A 468 70.91 -10.10 -5.15
CA ILE A 468 72.37 -9.90 -5.18
C ILE A 468 73.06 -10.69 -4.06
N LYS A 469 72.47 -10.75 -2.86
CA LYS A 469 72.98 -11.59 -1.76
C LYS A 469 72.93 -13.08 -2.08
N LEU A 470 71.89 -13.55 -2.77
CA LEU A 470 71.77 -14.96 -3.18
C LEU A 470 72.75 -15.34 -4.29
N ILE A 471 73.07 -14.43 -5.21
CA ILE A 471 74.04 -14.67 -6.30
C ILE A 471 75.50 -14.60 -5.80
N ARG A 472 75.77 -13.91 -4.68
CA ARG A 472 77.12 -13.75 -4.13
C ARG A 472 77.46 -14.74 -2.99
N SER A 473 76.96 -15.97 -3.08
CA SER A 473 77.43 -17.09 -2.25
C SER A 473 78.52 -17.87 -3.02
N PRO A 474 79.75 -18.02 -2.48
CA PRO A 474 80.84 -18.64 -3.22
C PRO A 474 80.65 -20.15 -3.38
N SER A 475 81.00 -20.65 -4.57
CA SER A 475 81.16 -22.06 -4.90
C SER A 475 82.17 -22.74 -3.96
N ARG A 476 81.74 -23.75 -3.19
CA ARG A 476 82.66 -24.69 -2.52
C ARG A 476 83.27 -25.62 -3.57
N GLN A 477 84.58 -25.46 -3.80
CA GLN A 477 85.40 -26.46 -4.50
C GLN A 477 85.46 -27.75 -3.68
N ILE A 478 85.23 -28.89 -4.34
CA ILE A 478 85.50 -30.24 -3.83
C ILE A 478 86.97 -30.54 -4.18
N ILE A 479 87.79 -30.87 -3.18
CA ILE A 479 89.14 -31.46 -3.33
C ILE A 479 89.13 -32.80 -2.55
N PRO A 480 89.68 -33.89 -3.11
CA PRO A 480 89.60 -35.24 -2.51
C PRO A 480 90.73 -35.50 -1.52
N ILE A 481 90.50 -36.41 -0.55
CA ILE A 481 91.58 -37.10 0.16
C ILE A 481 91.33 -38.61 0.08
N ILE A 482 92.33 -39.25 -0.49
CA ILE A 482 92.55 -40.69 -0.70
C ILE A 482 92.82 -41.38 0.65
N ASN A 483 92.39 -42.64 0.76
CA ASN A 483 93.27 -43.71 1.24
C ASN A 483 93.27 -44.82 0.19
#